data_AF-A0A3C1YGK9-F1
#
_entry.id   AF-A0A3C1YGK9-F1
#
_cell.length_a   1.000
_cell.length_b   1.000
_cell.length_c   1.000
_cell.angle_alpha   90.00
_cell.angle_beta   90.00
_cell.angle_gamma   90.00
#
_symmetry.space_group_name_H-M   'P 1'
#
loop_
_entity.id
_entity.type
_entity.pdbx_description
1 polymer ?
#
loop_
_entity_poly.entity_id
_entity_poly.type
_entity_poly.pdbx_seq_one_letter_code
_entity_poly.pdbx_strand_id
1 'polypeptide(L)'
;DDRRMYRWIKKRSRDFTERESFVEAARQLFLLADADNRARGLGTDPAYIAAITGSFQRVLAGTVLYPGELKISGDYLVQKVGKGPLVGKILRDLLTDVQTGRLVNSKKELQAAVDKKAKRLALTQIRDD
;
A
#
# COMPACT_ATOMS: atom_id res chain seq x y z
N ASP A 1 -9.70 -13.17 11.61
CA ASP A 1 -8.66 -12.39 12.30
C ASP A 1 -8.09 -11.38 11.32
N ASP A 2 -8.47 -10.12 11.48
CA ASP A 2 -8.09 -9.01 10.59
C ASP A 2 -6.57 -8.75 10.61
N ARG A 3 -5.85 -9.10 11.69
CA ARG A 3 -4.38 -8.97 11.75
C ARG A 3 -3.68 -9.99 10.84
N ARG A 4 -4.21 -11.21 10.74
CA ARG A 4 -3.73 -12.21 9.77
C ARG A 4 -4.02 -11.76 8.35
N MET A 5 -5.22 -11.24 8.10
CA MET A 5 -5.61 -10.71 6.79
C MET A 5 -4.71 -9.53 6.38
N TYR A 6 -4.45 -8.58 7.27
CA TYR A 6 -3.54 -7.45 7.01
C TYR A 6 -2.13 -7.93 6.62
N ARG A 7 -1.56 -8.88 7.37
CA ARG A 7 -0.24 -9.45 7.04
C ARG A 7 -0.24 -10.15 5.69
N TRP A 8 -1.32 -10.88 5.38
CA TRP A 8 -1.47 -11.54 4.09
C TRP A 8 -1.57 -10.52 2.94
N ILE A 9 -2.42 -9.49 3.09
CA ILE A 9 -2.59 -8.40 2.13
C ILE A 9 -1.24 -7.70 1.88
N LYS A 10 -0.56 -7.25 2.93
CA LYS A 10 0.72 -6.53 2.83
C LYS A 10 1.82 -7.38 2.18
N LYS A 11 1.79 -8.71 2.38
CA LYS A 11 2.75 -9.62 1.77
C LYS A 11 2.46 -9.77 0.28
N ARG A 12 1.21 -10.05 -0.09
CA ARG A 12 0.78 -10.36 -1.46
C ARG A 12 0.71 -9.13 -2.36
N SER A 13 0.39 -7.97 -1.82
CA SER A 13 0.31 -6.73 -2.60
C SER A 13 1.65 -6.33 -3.25
N ARG A 14 2.77 -6.86 -2.76
CA ARG A 14 4.12 -6.55 -3.29
C ARG A 14 4.35 -7.09 -4.69
N ASP A 15 3.59 -8.10 -5.09
CA ASP A 15 3.67 -8.73 -6.42
C ASP A 15 2.91 -7.91 -7.48
N PHE A 16 2.30 -6.79 -7.08
CA PHE A 16 1.47 -5.93 -7.93
C PHE A 16 1.97 -4.49 -7.88
N THR A 17 1.71 -3.74 -8.94
CA THR A 17 2.09 -2.33 -9.07
C THR A 17 0.98 -1.38 -8.61
N GLU A 18 -0.27 -1.83 -8.66
CA GLU A 18 -1.45 -1.03 -8.35
C GLU A 18 -2.56 -1.84 -7.67
N ARG A 19 -3.49 -1.13 -7.03
CA ARG A 19 -4.55 -1.76 -6.23
C ARG A 19 -5.49 -2.59 -7.06
N GLU A 20 -5.87 -2.10 -8.23
CA GLU A 20 -6.88 -2.74 -9.06
C GLU A 20 -6.44 -4.16 -9.45
N SER A 21 -5.21 -4.31 -9.97
CA SER A 21 -4.67 -5.62 -10.33
C SER A 21 -4.58 -6.57 -9.13
N PHE A 22 -4.21 -6.07 -7.95
CA PHE A 22 -4.17 -6.88 -6.74
C PHE A 22 -5.55 -7.32 -6.27
N VAL A 23 -6.54 -6.42 -6.31
CA VAL A 23 -7.94 -6.73 -5.96
C VAL A 23 -8.48 -7.81 -6.88
N GLU A 24 -8.24 -7.66 -8.18
CA GLU A 24 -8.72 -8.62 -9.17
C GLU A 24 -8.06 -9.98 -9.00
N ALA A 25 -6.74 -10.03 -8.78
CA ALA A 25 -6.04 -11.28 -8.51
C ALA A 25 -6.52 -11.96 -7.22
N ALA A 26 -6.76 -11.19 -6.16
CA ALA A 26 -7.32 -11.74 -4.91
C ALA A 26 -8.74 -12.29 -5.12
N ARG A 27 -9.57 -11.60 -5.90
CA ARG A 27 -10.91 -12.07 -6.27
C ARG A 27 -10.85 -13.40 -7.03
N GLN A 28 -9.99 -13.50 -8.04
CA GLN A 28 -9.80 -14.73 -8.81
C GLN A 28 -9.31 -15.88 -7.92
N LEU A 29 -8.39 -15.60 -6.99
CA LEU A 29 -7.91 -16.60 -6.04
C LEU A 29 -9.04 -17.14 -5.14
N PHE A 30 -9.93 -16.28 -4.64
CA PHE A 30 -11.07 -16.74 -3.84
C PHE A 30 -12.06 -17.58 -4.64
N LEU A 31 -12.31 -17.22 -5.91
CA LEU A 31 -13.17 -18.00 -6.80
C LEU A 31 -12.56 -19.37 -7.11
N LEU A 32 -11.26 -19.43 -7.37
CA LEU A 32 -10.56 -20.69 -7.62
C LEU A 32 -10.59 -21.61 -6.39
N ALA A 33 -10.36 -21.05 -5.20
CA ALA A 33 -10.42 -21.81 -3.96
C ALA A 33 -11.83 -22.38 -3.69
N ASP A 34 -12.89 -21.62 -3.97
CA ASP A 34 -14.27 -22.11 -3.88
C ASP A 34 -14.53 -23.24 -4.88
N ALA A 35 -14.11 -23.07 -6.15
CA ALA A 35 -14.25 -24.09 -7.18
C ALA A 35 -13.52 -25.39 -6.82
N ASP A 36 -12.28 -25.30 -6.33
CA ASP A 36 -11.47 -26.45 -5.91
C ASP A 36 -12.10 -27.21 -4.75
N ASN A 37 -12.64 -26.50 -3.75
CA ASN A 37 -13.31 -27.13 -2.61
C ASN A 37 -14.57 -27.87 -3.04
N ARG A 38 -15.36 -27.29 -3.94
CA ARG A 38 -16.54 -27.95 -4.52
C ARG A 38 -16.16 -29.19 -5.32
N ALA A 39 -15.12 -29.11 -6.15
CA ALA A 39 -14.64 -30.24 -6.95
C ALA A 39 -14.14 -31.41 -6.07
N ARG A 40 -13.58 -31.11 -4.89
CA ARG A 40 -13.13 -32.11 -3.90
C ARG A 40 -14.25 -32.68 -3.03
N GLY A 41 -15.49 -32.24 -3.20
CA GLY A 41 -16.62 -32.66 -2.37
C GLY A 41 -16.56 -32.18 -0.92
N LEU A 42 -15.67 -31.21 -0.61
CA LEU A 42 -15.50 -30.68 0.75
C LEU A 42 -16.65 -29.75 1.16
N GLY A 43 -17.53 -29.39 0.21
CA GLY A 43 -18.46 -28.29 0.36
C GLY A 43 -17.71 -26.98 0.57
N THR A 44 -18.40 -25.86 0.36
CA THR A 44 -17.83 -24.57 0.74
C THR A 44 -18.95 -23.83 1.38
N ASP A 45 -18.83 -23.59 2.69
CA ASP A 45 -19.81 -22.81 3.42
C ASP A 45 -19.85 -21.40 2.80
N PRO A 46 -20.97 -21.00 2.16
CA PRO A 46 -21.08 -19.68 1.56
C PRO A 46 -20.88 -18.56 2.59
N ALA A 47 -21.24 -18.79 3.86
CA ALA A 47 -21.01 -17.84 4.94
C ALA A 47 -19.52 -17.65 5.21
N TYR A 48 -18.71 -18.71 5.13
CA TYR A 48 -17.26 -18.63 5.27
C TYR A 48 -16.60 -17.83 4.13
N ILE A 49 -16.99 -18.09 2.87
CA ILE A 49 -16.47 -17.35 1.71
C ILE A 49 -16.87 -15.87 1.78
N ALA A 50 -18.12 -15.58 2.14
CA ALA A 50 -18.57 -14.22 2.37
C ALA A 50 -17.80 -13.54 3.51
N ALA A 51 -17.52 -14.25 4.61
CA ALA A 51 -16.78 -13.72 5.74
C ALA A 51 -15.32 -13.39 5.39
N ILE A 52 -14.62 -14.26 4.66
CA ILE A 52 -13.25 -14.00 4.21
C ILE A 52 -13.19 -12.84 3.22
N THR A 53 -14.07 -12.84 2.23
CA THR A 53 -14.12 -11.77 1.23
C THR A 53 -14.46 -10.43 1.87
N GLY A 54 -15.39 -10.42 2.84
CA GLY A 54 -15.73 -9.24 3.63
C GLY A 54 -14.58 -8.75 4.51
N SER A 55 -13.83 -9.64 5.15
CA SER A 55 -12.64 -9.28 5.92
C SER A 55 -11.54 -8.71 5.02
N PHE A 56 -11.32 -9.31 3.84
CA PHE A 56 -10.40 -8.78 2.83
C PHE A 56 -10.76 -7.35 2.43
N GLN A 57 -12.01 -7.09 2.00
CA GLN A 57 -12.45 -5.76 1.58
C GLN A 57 -12.32 -4.72 2.70
N ARG A 58 -12.71 -5.07 3.93
CA ARG A 58 -12.65 -4.18 5.08
C ARG A 58 -11.21 -3.78 5.43
N VAL A 59 -10.31 -4.77 5.53
CA VAL A 59 -8.90 -4.51 5.85
C VAL A 59 -8.22 -3.74 4.71
N LEU A 60 -8.55 -4.10 3.47
CA LEU A 60 -8.01 -3.44 2.30
C LEU A 60 -8.39 -1.96 2.22
N ALA A 61 -9.64 -1.62 2.53
CA ALA A 61 -10.15 -0.24 2.48
C ALA A 61 -9.37 0.73 3.40
N GLY A 62 -8.90 0.25 4.55
CA GLY A 62 -8.12 1.04 5.50
C GLY A 62 -6.60 1.03 5.25
N THR A 63 -6.10 0.26 4.28
CA THR A 63 -4.66 0.04 4.10
C THR A 63 -4.15 0.81 2.89
N VAL A 64 -3.05 1.54 3.06
CA VAL A 64 -2.31 2.20 1.97
C VAL A 64 -1.21 1.25 1.49
N LEU A 65 -1.32 0.75 0.27
CA LEU A 65 -0.46 -0.30 -0.28
C LEU A 65 0.51 0.23 -1.33
N TYR A 66 0.13 1.26 -2.07
CA TYR A 66 0.90 1.73 -3.23
C TYR A 66 1.22 3.23 -3.15
N PRO A 67 2.32 3.68 -3.79
CA PRO A 67 2.69 5.10 -3.79
C PRO A 67 1.60 6.04 -4.29
N GLY A 68 0.83 5.63 -5.31
CA GLY A 68 -0.27 6.42 -5.88
C GLY A 68 -1.43 6.69 -4.91
N GLU A 69 -1.46 6.02 -3.77
CA GLU A 69 -2.51 6.16 -2.74
C GLU A 69 -2.11 7.14 -1.63
N LEU A 70 -0.86 7.60 -1.64
CA LEU A 70 -0.41 8.65 -0.75
C LEU A 70 -1.15 9.95 -1.09
N LYS A 71 -1.67 10.64 -0.07
CA LYS A 71 -2.41 11.89 -0.22
C LYS A 71 -1.50 13.10 -0.46
N ILE A 72 -0.54 12.96 -1.38
CA ILE A 72 0.42 14.00 -1.78
C ILE A 72 0.53 14.03 -3.30
N SER A 73 0.67 15.24 -3.87
CA SER A 73 0.84 15.37 -5.32
C SER A 73 2.29 15.12 -5.72
N GLY A 74 2.47 14.50 -6.90
CA GLY A 74 3.77 14.35 -7.53
C GLY A 74 4.44 15.71 -7.78
N ASP A 75 3.68 16.72 -8.19
CA ASP A 75 4.19 18.07 -8.45
C ASP A 75 4.80 18.71 -7.20
N TYR A 76 4.17 18.53 -6.04
CA TYR A 76 4.70 19.05 -4.79
C TYR A 76 6.04 18.39 -4.44
N LEU A 77 6.17 17.07 -4.65
CA LEU A 77 7.43 16.38 -4.46
C LEU A 77 8.50 16.91 -5.41
N VAL A 78 8.18 17.03 -6.70
CA VAL A 78 9.11 17.53 -7.73
C VAL A 78 9.58 18.95 -7.42
N GLN A 79 8.69 19.84 -6.96
CA GLN A 79 9.05 21.20 -6.55
C GLN A 79 10.01 21.23 -5.36
N LYS A 80 9.92 20.25 -4.44
CA LYS A 80 10.70 20.23 -3.20
C LYS A 80 12.04 19.51 -3.33
N VAL A 81 12.12 18.48 -4.16
CA VAL A 81 13.32 17.62 -4.26
C VAL A 81 13.89 17.51 -5.67
N GLY A 82 13.30 18.20 -6.65
CA GLY A 82 13.68 18.09 -8.05
C GLY A 82 13.05 16.89 -8.76
N LYS A 83 13.28 16.81 -10.07
CA LYS A 83 12.88 15.66 -10.91
C LYS A 83 13.91 14.53 -10.79
N GLY A 84 13.44 13.29 -10.88
CA GLY A 84 14.32 12.12 -11.04
C GLY A 84 14.12 11.02 -10.00
N PRO A 85 15.09 10.08 -9.90
CA PRO A 85 14.97 8.85 -9.10
C PRO A 85 14.68 9.09 -7.61
N LEU A 86 15.06 10.25 -7.10
CA LEU A 86 14.87 10.66 -5.72
C LEU A 86 13.38 10.76 -5.32
N VAL A 87 12.51 11.20 -6.24
CA VAL A 87 11.06 11.28 -6.00
C VAL A 87 10.50 9.89 -5.70
N GLY A 88 10.89 8.88 -6.49
CA GLY A 88 10.48 7.49 -6.26
C GLY A 88 10.99 6.93 -4.93
N LYS A 89 12.21 7.28 -4.52
CA LYS A 89 12.74 6.89 -3.20
C LYS A 89 11.92 7.49 -2.06
N ILE A 90 11.62 8.79 -2.13
CA ILE A 90 10.83 9.48 -1.09
C ILE A 90 9.42 8.91 -1.01
N LEU A 91 8.76 8.64 -2.15
CA LEU A 91 7.45 8.02 -2.18
C LEU A 91 7.44 6.64 -1.49
N ARG A 92 8.47 5.81 -1.73
CA ARG A 92 8.60 4.49 -1.05
C ARG A 92 8.84 4.63 0.45
N ASP A 93 9.65 5.60 0.87
CA ASP A 93 9.88 5.87 2.29
C ASP A 93 8.59 6.32 2.98
N LEU A 94 7.87 7.29 2.38
CA LEU A 94 6.60 7.78 2.92
C LEU A 94 5.56 6.67 3.01
N LEU A 95 5.46 5.84 1.97
CA LEU A 95 4.58 4.67 1.98
C LEU A 95 4.94 3.72 3.14
N THR A 96 6.22 3.48 3.37
CA THR A 96 6.68 2.63 4.49
C THR A 96 6.32 3.25 5.84
N ASP A 97 6.48 4.55 5.99
CA ASP A 97 6.15 5.26 7.23
C ASP A 97 4.64 5.26 7.50
N VAL A 98 3.83 5.41 6.45
CA VAL A 98 2.37 5.29 6.54
C VAL A 98 1.96 3.86 6.90
N GLN A 99 2.53 2.85 6.23
CA GLN A 99 2.22 1.44 6.48
C GLN A 99 2.66 0.94 7.85
N THR A 100 3.61 1.62 8.49
CA THR A 100 4.09 1.31 9.85
C THR A 100 3.40 2.15 10.92
N GLY A 101 2.50 3.06 10.53
CA GLY A 101 1.80 3.96 11.45
C GLY A 101 2.68 5.10 11.99
N ARG A 102 3.91 5.26 11.47
CA ARG A 102 4.80 6.38 11.84
C ARG A 102 4.37 7.70 11.22
N LEU A 103 3.54 7.65 10.17
CA LEU A 103 3.04 8.82 9.46
C LEU A 103 1.56 8.62 9.10
N VAL A 104 0.76 9.68 9.25
CA VAL A 104 -0.65 9.65 8.83
C VAL A 104 -0.73 9.94 7.33
N ASN A 105 -1.53 9.19 6.58
CA ASN A 105 -1.78 9.45 5.15
C ASN A 105 -2.69 10.67 4.93
N SER A 106 -2.26 11.85 5.36
CA SER A 106 -2.93 13.12 5.12
C SER A 106 -2.01 14.06 4.35
N LYS A 107 -2.59 14.96 3.56
CA LYS A 107 -1.83 15.93 2.77
C LYS A 107 -0.87 16.74 3.64
N LYS A 108 -1.35 17.25 4.77
CA LYS A 108 -0.56 18.09 5.69
C LYS A 108 0.65 17.34 6.26
N GLU A 109 0.43 16.14 6.78
CA GLU A 109 1.49 15.34 7.42
C GLU A 109 2.54 14.87 6.40
N LEU A 110 2.09 14.41 5.22
CA LEU A 110 2.99 14.01 4.15
C LEU A 110 3.83 15.18 3.63
N GLN A 111 3.23 16.36 3.45
CA GLN A 111 3.96 17.56 3.02
C GLN A 111 5.02 17.97 4.04
N ALA A 112 4.68 17.99 5.34
CA ALA A 112 5.64 18.30 6.40
C ALA A 112 6.81 17.29 6.44
N ALA A 113 6.52 16.01 6.24
CA ALA A 113 7.55 14.97 6.16
C ALA A 113 8.48 15.16 4.95
N VAL A 114 7.94 15.54 3.80
CA VAL A 114 8.73 15.86 2.59
C VAL A 114 9.59 17.09 2.81
N ASP A 115 9.05 18.18 3.33
CA ASP A 115 9.81 19.41 3.61
C ASP A 115 10.99 19.12 4.55
N LYS A 116 10.79 18.29 5.58
CA LYS A 116 11.86 17.87 6.49
C LYS A 116 12.94 17.03 5.78
N LYS A 117 12.55 16.12 4.90
CA LYS A 117 13.50 15.32 4.09
C LYS A 117 14.27 16.19 3.09
N ALA A 118 13.59 17.10 2.40
CA ALA A 118 14.19 18.02 1.44
C ALA A 118 15.27 18.91 2.08
N LYS A 119 14.98 19.49 3.25
CA LYS A 119 15.96 20.28 4.02
C LYS A 119 17.21 19.48 4.38
N ARG A 120 17.05 18.21 4.79
CA ARG A 120 18.19 17.33 5.13
C ARG A 120 19.07 17.02 3.93
N LEU A 121 18.45 16.82 2.77
CA LEU A 121 19.17 16.54 1.52
C LEU A 121 19.98 17.76 1.07
N ALA A 122 19.39 18.96 1.11
CA ALA A 122 20.09 20.20 0.79
C ALA A 122 21.31 20.44 1.69
N LEU A 123 21.18 20.16 3.01
CA LEU A 123 22.30 20.27 3.96
C LEU A 123 23.42 19.25 3.73
N THR A 124 23.10 18.10 3.11
CA THR A 124 24.11 17.08 2.80
C THR A 124 24.90 17.48 1.57
N GLN A 125 24.25 18.02 0.54
CA GLN A 125 24.91 18.53 -0.66
C GLN A 125 25.88 19.67 -0.37
N ILE A 126 25.55 20.57 0.58
CA ILE A 126 26.43 21.67 0.99
C ILE A 126 27.71 21.19 1.72
N ARG A 127 27.74 19.97 2.25
CA ARG A 127 28.95 19.42 2.94
C ARG A 127 29.89 18.66 2.02
N ASP A 128 29.41 18.29 0.83
CA ASP A 128 30.16 17.51 -0.15
C ASP A 128 30.73 18.40 -1.29
N ASP A 129 30.40 19.70 -1.29
CA ASP A 129 30.98 20.77 -2.13
C ASP A 129 32.03 21.58 -1.34
#